data_AF-A0ABD0RBE3-F1
#
_entry.id   AF-A0ABD0RBE3-F1
#
_cell.length_a   1.000
_cell.length_b   1.000
_cell.length_c   1.000
_cell.angle_alpha   90.00
_cell.angle_beta   90.00
_cell.angle_gamma   90.00
#
_symmetry.space_group_name_H-M   'P 1'
#
loop_
_entity.id
_entity.type
_entity.pdbx_description
1 polymer ?
#
loop_
_entity_poly.entity_id
_entity_poly.type
_entity_poly.pdbx_seq_one_letter_code
_entity_poly.pdbx_strand_id
1 'polypeptide(L)'
;MVGLIRNNNETHYREKVAQLAEWCGANNLSLNVGKTKEVVMDFRRNSVDHLPLTIDGSTVERVSSTKFLGVHITEDLIWTTNIIVAQQEGPTVPPLSPPTEKG
;
A
#
# COMPACT_ATOMS: atom_id res chain seq x y z
N MET A 1 1.26 -3.31 -11.43
CA MET A 1 2.40 -2.87 -12.26
C MET A 1 3.33 -2.04 -11.38
N VAL A 2 4.64 -2.11 -11.60
CA VAL A 2 5.64 -1.27 -10.91
C VAL A 2 6.49 -0.58 -11.96
N GLY A 3 6.81 0.70 -11.76
CA GLY A 3 7.67 1.49 -12.64
C GLY A 3 8.66 2.32 -11.84
N LEU A 4 9.81 2.63 -12.45
CA LEU A 4 10.86 3.41 -11.82
C LEU A 4 10.82 4.86 -12.33
N ILE A 5 10.89 5.80 -11.39
CA ILE A 5 11.09 7.23 -11.67
C ILE A 5 12.59 7.51 -11.53
N ARG A 6 13.23 8.03 -12.58
CA ARG A 6 14.66 8.38 -12.57
C ARG A 6 14.85 9.86 -12.87
N ASN A 7 15.65 10.57 -12.08
CA ASN A 7 15.93 11.99 -12.31
C ASN A 7 14.66 12.84 -12.47
N ASN A 8 13.63 12.56 -11.66
CA ASN A 8 12.30 13.17 -11.78
C ASN A 8 11.57 12.94 -13.10
N ASN A 9 12.01 11.97 -13.91
CA ASN A 9 11.37 11.58 -15.15
C ASN A 9 10.46 10.36 -14.91
N GLU A 10 9.15 10.59 -15.04
CA GLU A 10 8.10 9.58 -14.87
C GLU A 10 7.68 8.91 -16.19
N THR A 11 8.23 9.37 -17.32
CA THR A 11 7.78 8.99 -18.67
C THR A 11 7.72 7.48 -18.86
N HIS A 12 8.78 6.77 -18.45
CA HIS A 12 8.86 5.33 -18.63
C HIS A 12 7.73 4.57 -17.91
N TYR A 13 7.42 4.98 -16.69
CA TYR A 13 6.30 4.41 -15.92
C TYR A 13 4.96 4.72 -16.60
N ARG A 14 4.74 5.98 -17.00
CA ARG A 14 3.50 6.42 -17.65
C ARG A 14 3.25 5.73 -18.98
N GLU A 15 4.29 5.58 -19.81
CA GLU A 15 4.22 4.84 -21.08
C GLU A 15 3.82 3.38 -20.86
N LYS A 16 4.37 2.73 -19.81
CA LYS A 16 3.98 1.36 -19.46
C LYS A 16 2.52 1.26 -19.03
N VAL A 17 2.00 2.25 -18.31
CA VAL A 17 0.57 2.29 -17.93
C VAL A 17 -0.29 2.47 -19.17
N ALA A 18 0.11 3.37 -20.08
CA ALA A 18 -0.60 3.61 -21.33
C ALA A 18 -0.65 2.35 -22.21
N GLN A 19 0.48 1.65 -22.38
CA GLN A 19 0.54 0.39 -23.12
C GLN A 19 -0.34 -0.69 -22.48
N LEU A 20 -0.41 -0.76 -21.15
CA LEU A 20 -1.30 -1.68 -20.46
C LEU A 20 -2.78 -1.35 -20.71
N ALA A 21 -3.15 -0.07 -20.66
CA ALA A 21 -4.51 0.37 -20.95
C ALA A 21 -4.92 0.08 -22.40
N GLU A 22 -4.03 0.36 -23.36
CA GLU A 22 -4.21 0.02 -24.77
C GLU A 22 -4.38 -1.49 -24.96
N TRP A 23 -3.52 -2.30 -24.33
CA TRP A 23 -3.64 -3.75 -24.38
C TRP A 23 -4.95 -4.24 -23.78
N CYS A 24 -5.41 -3.68 -22.66
CA CYS A 24 -6.72 -4.00 -22.11
C CYS A 24 -7.84 -3.71 -23.12
N GLY A 25 -7.85 -2.52 -23.73
CA GLY A 25 -8.84 -2.16 -24.75
C GLY A 25 -8.82 -3.09 -25.96
N ALA A 26 -7.64 -3.43 -26.47
CA ALA A 26 -7.45 -4.35 -27.60
C ALA A 26 -7.93 -5.78 -27.31
N ASN A 27 -7.95 -6.18 -26.03
CA ASN A 27 -8.38 -7.51 -25.58
C ASN A 27 -9.77 -7.50 -24.93
N ASN A 28 -10.59 -6.48 -25.19
CA ASN A 28 -11.95 -6.34 -24.64
C ASN A 28 -12.00 -6.35 -23.10
N LEU A 29 -10.92 -5.94 -22.44
CA LEU A 29 -10.85 -5.74 -21.00
C LEU A 29 -11.05 -4.26 -20.67
N SER A 30 -11.77 -4.00 -19.59
CA SER A 30 -11.93 -2.63 -19.05
C SER A 30 -11.15 -2.50 -17.75
N LEU A 31 -10.30 -1.47 -17.67
CA LEU A 31 -9.62 -1.13 -16.43
C LEU A 31 -10.57 -0.31 -15.54
N ASN A 32 -10.82 -0.80 -14.32
CA ASN A 32 -11.58 -0.03 -13.35
C ASN A 32 -10.66 0.98 -12.65
N VAL A 33 -10.62 2.21 -13.18
CA VAL A 33 -9.81 3.30 -12.63
C VAL A 33 -10.18 3.60 -11.17
N GLY A 34 -11.47 3.57 -10.80
CA GLY A 34 -11.92 3.80 -9.43
C GLY A 34 -11.39 2.79 -8.40
N LYS A 35 -11.11 1.54 -8.83
CA LYS A 35 -10.48 0.51 -8.00
C LYS A 35 -8.95 0.49 -8.09
N THR A 36 -8.37 1.23 -9.03
CA THR A 36 -6.92 1.32 -9.21
C THR A 36 -6.36 2.39 -8.27
N LYS A 37 -5.27 2.07 -7.58
CA LYS A 37 -4.56 2.99 -6.69
C LYS A 37 -3.12 3.14 -7.13
N GLU A 38 -2.60 4.37 -7.07
CA GLU A 38 -1.19 4.68 -7.27
C GLU A 38 -0.53 4.89 -5.90
N VAL A 39 0.59 4.20 -5.68
CA VAL A 39 1.48 4.43 -4.52
C VAL A 39 2.84 4.84 -5.07
N VAL A 40 3.31 6.04 -4.73
CA VAL A 40 4.64 6.52 -5.11
C VAL A 40 5.51 6.56 -3.88
N MET A 41 6.61 5.81 -3.95
CA MET A 41 7.64 5.74 -2.91
C MET A 41 8.80 6.63 -3.33
N ASP A 42 8.96 7.79 -2.68
CA ASP A 42 10.02 8.74 -2.97
C ASP A 42 10.82 9.09 -1.70
N PHE A 43 12.06 8.62 -1.65
CA PHE A 43 12.96 8.79 -0.50
C PHE A 43 13.97 9.93 -0.71
N ARG A 44 13.84 10.71 -1.79
CA ARG A 44 14.72 11.85 -2.05
C ARG A 44 14.48 12.93 -1.01
N ARG A 45 15.55 13.55 -0.48
CA ARG A 45 15.44 14.69 0.46
C ARG A 45 14.67 15.87 -0.11
N ASN A 46 14.81 16.10 -1.41
CA ASN A 46 14.07 17.10 -2.18
C ASN A 46 13.22 16.35 -3.21
N SER A 47 12.15 15.72 -2.74
CA SER A 47 11.14 15.16 -3.63
C SER A 47 10.40 16.30 -4.35
N VAL A 48 9.92 16.00 -5.55
CA VAL A 48 9.08 16.92 -6.32
C VAL A 48 7.71 16.30 -6.39
N ASP A 49 6.67 17.13 -6.32
CA ASP A 49 5.31 16.66 -6.53
C ASP A 49 5.17 16.04 -7.93
N HIS A 50 4.69 14.80 -7.93
CA HIS A 50 4.40 14.06 -9.14
C HIS A 50 3.07 14.51 -9.73
N LEU A 51 3.01 14.62 -11.05
CA LEU A 51 1.74 14.93 -11.72
C LEU A 51 0.73 13.81 -11.48
N PRO A 52 -0.58 14.07 -11.47
CA PRO A 52 -1.57 13.01 -11.38
C PRO A 52 -1.42 11.98 -12.51
N LEU A 53 -1.54 10.69 -12.19
CA LEU A 53 -1.65 9.64 -13.19
C LEU A 53 -3.07 9.62 -13.77
N THR A 54 -3.17 9.52 -15.09
CA THR A 54 -4.45 9.42 -15.79
C THR A 54 -4.47 8.17 -16.67
N ILE A 55 -5.59 7.46 -16.68
CA ILE A 55 -5.87 6.35 -17.58
C ILE A 55 -7.19 6.64 -18.28
N ASP A 56 -7.18 6.65 -19.61
CA ASP A 56 -8.35 6.97 -20.44
C ASP A 56 -9.05 8.28 -20.02
N GLY A 57 -8.25 9.30 -19.69
CA GLY A 57 -8.74 10.62 -19.24
C GLY A 57 -9.25 10.66 -17.79
N SER A 58 -9.30 9.53 -17.10
CA SER A 58 -9.70 9.46 -15.69
C SER A 58 -8.48 9.45 -14.77
N THR A 59 -8.49 10.31 -13.75
CA THR A 59 -7.41 10.38 -12.75
C THR A 59 -7.43 9.15 -11.84
N VAL A 60 -6.26 8.53 -11.65
CA VAL A 60 -6.05 7.44 -10.70
C VAL A 60 -5.83 8.03 -9.31
N GLU A 61 -6.48 7.44 -8.29
CA GLU A 61 -6.31 7.90 -6.91
C GLU A 61 -4.90 7.55 -6.38
N ARG A 62 -4.18 8.58 -5.93
CA ARG A 62 -2.92 8.44 -5.20
C ARG A 62 -3.21 8.18 -3.72
N VAL A 63 -2.62 7.13 -3.17
CA VAL A 63 -2.80 6.75 -1.76
C VAL A 63 -1.44 6.57 -1.08
N SER A 64 -1.38 6.87 0.21
CA SER A 64 -0.19 6.66 1.05
C SER A 64 -0.07 5.21 1.54
N SER A 65 -1.13 4.43 1.48
CA SER A 65 -1.16 3.02 1.87
C SER A 65 -2.20 2.23 1.09
N THR A 66 -1.89 0.96 0.80
CA THR A 66 -2.84 0.01 0.21
C THR A 66 -2.58 -1.40 0.73
N LYS A 67 -3.64 -2.21 0.78
CA LYS A 67 -3.54 -3.63 1.13
C LYS A 67 -3.57 -4.46 -0.15
N PHE A 68 -2.49 -5.19 -0.40
CA PHE A 68 -2.39 -6.13 -1.52
C PHE A 68 -2.14 -7.54 -1.00
N LEU A 69 -3.08 -8.44 -1.24
CA LEU A 69 -3.00 -9.86 -0.84
C LEU A 69 -2.67 -10.08 0.65
N GLY A 70 -3.18 -9.24 1.54
CA GLY A 70 -2.92 -9.36 2.97
C GLY A 70 -1.78 -8.48 3.48
N VAL A 71 -0.89 -8.01 2.60
CA VAL A 71 0.25 -7.17 2.96
C VAL A 71 -0.13 -5.70 2.85
N HIS A 72 0.14 -4.93 3.90
CA HIS A 72 0.04 -3.46 3.84
C HIS A 72 1.32 -2.90 3.21
N ILE A 73 1.15 -2.16 2.13
CA ILE A 73 2.21 -1.44 1.42
C ILE A 73 1.98 0.05 1.67
N THR A 74 2.94 0.72 2.29
CA THR A 74 2.91 2.15 2.56
C THR A 74 3.94 2.88 1.70
N GLU A 75 3.70 4.15 1.40
CA GLU A 75 4.61 4.99 0.60
C GLU A 75 5.98 5.21 1.26
N ASP A 76 6.02 5.12 2.60
CA ASP A 76 7.22 5.24 3.43
C ASP A 76 7.90 3.89 3.74
N LEU A 77 7.32 2.77 3.27
CA LEU A 77 7.75 1.39 3.54
C LEU A 77 7.86 1.05 5.04
N ILE A 78 7.14 1.76 5.92
CA ILE A 78 7.16 1.47 7.35
C ILE A 78 6.25 0.27 7.66
N TRP A 79 6.83 -0.77 8.26
CA TRP A 79 6.21 -2.09 8.51
C TRP A 79 5.37 -2.19 9.79
N THR A 80 5.08 -1.08 10.48
CA THR A 80 4.42 -1.09 11.81
C THR A 80 3.06 -1.78 11.83
N THR A 81 2.35 -1.84 10.70
CA THR A 81 1.00 -2.43 10.62
C THR A 81 0.99 -3.97 10.56
N ASN A 82 2.10 -4.63 10.22
CA ASN A 82 2.15 -6.09 10.09
C ASN A 82 2.41 -6.83 11.43
N ILE A 83 2.70 -6.11 12.52
CA ILE A 83 3.05 -6.68 13.84
C ILE A 83 1.88 -6.60 14.85
N ILE A 84 0.73 -6.01 14.51
CA ILE A 84 -0.40 -5.87 15.46
C ILE A 84 -1.32 -7.12 15.50
N VAL A 85 -0.79 -8.31 15.21
CA VAL A 85 -1.48 -9.60 15.45
C VAL A 85 -0.62 -10.54 16.32
N ALA A 86 0.10 -9.96 17.28
CA ALA A 86 0.73 -10.73 18.37
C ALA A 86 0.85 -9.89 19.66
N GLN A 87 -0.24 -9.24 20.08
CA GLN A 87 -0.45 -8.85 21.48
C GLN A 87 -1.93 -9.12 21.79
N GLN A 88 -2.28 -10.41 21.89
CA GLN A 88 -3.38 -10.79 22.76
C GLN A 88 -2.82 -10.64 24.17
N GLU A 89 -3.32 -9.64 24.91
CA GLU A 89 -3.17 -9.57 26.36
C GLU A 89 -3.55 -10.95 26.92
N GLY A 90 -2.58 -11.65 27.50
CA GLY A 90 -2.82 -12.96 28.12
C GLY A 90 -3.86 -12.82 29.24
N PRO A 91 -4.57 -13.90 29.60
CA PRO A 91 -5.62 -13.83 30.62
C PRO A 91 -5.02 -13.34 31.95
N THR A 92 -5.59 -12.27 32.50
CA THR A 92 -5.23 -11.74 33.81
C THR A 92 -5.43 -12.84 34.86
N VAL A 93 -4.33 -13.36 35.41
CA VAL A 93 -4.39 -14.37 36.48
C VAL A 93 -4.89 -13.66 37.74
N PRO A 94 -6.00 -14.09 38.37
CA PRO A 94 -6.42 -13.52 39.65
C PRO A 94 -5.35 -13.80 40.72
N PRO A 95 -5.15 -12.91 41.70
CA PRO A 95 -4.18 -13.14 42.76
C PRO A 95 -4.52 -14.42 43.54
N LEU A 96 -3.51 -15.27 43.76
CA LEU A 96 -3.63 -16.48 44.57
C LEU A 96 -4.01 -16.10 46.01
N SER A 97 -5.10 -16.68 46.52
CA SER A 97 -5.42 -16.61 47.95
C SER A 97 -4.32 -17.31 48.77
N PRO A 98 -3.94 -16.78 49.95
CA PRO A 98 -2.92 -17.41 50.79
C PRO A 98 -3.36 -18.79 51.28
N PRO A 99 -2.41 -19.73 51.53
CA PRO A 99 -2.73 -21.08 51.94
C PRO A 99 -3.41 -21.08 53.31
N THR A 100 -4.52 -21.79 53.43
CA THR A 100 -5.15 -22.07 54.73
C THR A 100 -4.29 -23.07 55.48
N GLU A 101 -3.63 -22.63 56.54
CA GLU A 101 -2.96 -23.49 57.51
C GLU A 101 -4.04 -24.25 58.30
N LYS A 102 -4.15 -25.57 58.10
CA LYS A 102 -5.02 -26.42 58.92
C LYS A 102 -4.27 -26.81 60.18
N GLY A 103 -4.75 -26.34 61.33
CA GLY A 103 -4.48 -26.95 62.64
C GLY A 103 -5.33 -28.18 62.90
#